data_AF-A0A7J4K9W2-F1
#
_entry.id   AF-A0A7J4K9W2-F1
#
_cell.length_a   1.000
_cell.length_b   1.000
_cell.length_c   1.000
_cell.angle_alpha   90.00
_cell.angle_beta   90.00
_cell.angle_gamma   90.00
#
_symmetry.space_group_name_H-M   'P 1'
#
loop_
_entity.id
_entity.type
_entity.pdbx_description
1 polymer ?
#
loop_
_entity_poly.entity_id
_entity_poly.type
_entity_poly.pdbx_seq_one_letter_code
_entity_poly.pdbx_strand_id
1 'polypeptide(L)' 'MNKITIDYDNEGDVLYISFGEPKESITEEINNIGIRLDEKTNELTGITIINFLKEIKKGNKPIEISV' A
#
# COMPACT_ATOMS: atom_id res chain seq x y z
N MET A 1 -11.40 -1.50 -16.63
CA MET A 1 -11.21 -0.06 -16.35
C MET A 1 -10.45 0.01 -15.05
N ASN A 2 -9.19 0.45 -15.07
CA ASN A 2 -8.31 0.34 -13.90
C ASN A 2 -8.66 1.48 -12.93
N LYS A 3 -9.50 1.17 -11.94
CA LYS A 3 -9.85 2.10 -10.84
C LYS A 3 -8.70 2.11 -9.83
N ILE A 4 -8.32 3.29 -9.37
CA ILE A 4 -7.42 3.44 -8.23
C ILE A 4 -8.23 4.12 -7.13
N THR A 5 -8.25 3.50 -5.95
CA THR A 5 -8.92 4.06 -4.76
C THR A 5 -7.85 4.40 -3.73
N ILE A 6 -7.91 5.60 -3.20
CA ILE A 6 -6.99 6.08 -2.16
C ILE A 6 -7.84 6.49 -0.96
N ASP A 7 -7.53 5.94 0.20
CA ASP A 7 -8.23 6.23 1.45
C ASP A 7 -7.22 6.44 2.58
N TYR A 8 -7.40 7.51 3.35
CA TYR A 8 -6.51 7.85 4.45
C TYR A 8 -7.27 7.80 5.77
N ASP A 9 -6.87 6.86 6.63
CA ASP A 9 -7.33 6.79 8.00
C ASP A 9 -6.53 7.78 8.86
N ASN A 10 -7.20 8.87 9.23
CA ASN A 10 -6.63 9.93 10.07
C ASN A 10 -6.37 9.47 11.52
N GLU A 11 -7.14 8.50 12.04
CA GLU A 11 -6.99 8.04 13.42
C GLU A 11 -5.76 7.14 13.55
N GLY A 12 -5.57 6.22 12.61
CA GLY A 12 -4.43 5.30 12.58
C GLY A 12 -3.15 5.83 11.93
N ASP A 13 -3.19 6.98 11.26
CA ASP A 13 -2.14 7.46 10.35
C ASP A 13 -1.76 6.40 9.29
N VAL A 14 -2.78 5.88 8.60
CA VAL A 14 -2.62 4.80 7.59
C VAL A 14 -3.16 5.25 6.24
N LEU A 15 -2.35 5.12 5.19
CA LEU A 15 -2.77 5.33 3.81
C LEU A 15 -3.00 3.99 3.11
N TYR A 16 -4.18 3.80 2.56
CA TYR A 16 -4.55 2.66 1.72
C TYR A 16 -4.62 3.08 0.25
N ILE A 17 -3.98 2.30 -0.61
CA ILE A 17 -4.06 2.42 -2.07
C ILE A 17 -4.54 1.06 -2.59
N SER A 18 -5.63 1.05 -3.36
CA SER A 18 -6.21 -0.17 -3.93
C SER A 18 -6.31 -0.04 -5.45
N PHE A 19 -5.95 -1.11 -6.16
CA PHE A 19 -5.96 -1.17 -7.62
C PHE A 19 -7.03 -2.14 -8.12
N GLY A 20 -7.90 -1.66 -8.99
CA GLY A 20 -9.02 -2.43 -9.54
C GLY A 20 -10.13 -2.66 -8.53
N GLU A 21 -10.83 -3.78 -8.72
CA GLU A 21 -11.88 -4.24 -7.81
C GLU A 21 -11.28 -4.99 -6.60
N PRO A 22 -11.97 -5.05 -5.45
CA PRO A 22 -11.54 -5.85 -4.32
C PRO A 22 -11.32 -7.32 -4.71
N LYS A 23 -10.17 -7.88 -4.30
CA LYS A 23 -9.77 -9.26 -4.57
C LYS A 23 -9.11 -9.85 -3.32
N GLU A 24 -9.11 -11.17 -3.23
CA GLU A 24 -8.27 -11.89 -2.27
C GLU A 24 -6.80 -11.65 -2.62
N SER A 25 -5.99 -11.36 -1.61
CA SER A 25 -4.59 -10.98 -1.79
C SER A 25 -3.75 -11.42 -0.61
N ILE A 26 -2.54 -11.90 -0.87
CA ILE A 26 -1.50 -12.01 0.13
C ILE A 26 -0.86 -10.65 0.37
N THR A 27 -0.40 -10.41 1.60
CA THR A 27 0.31 -9.18 1.95
C THR A 27 1.75 -9.51 2.30
N GLU A 28 2.68 -8.86 1.60
CA GLU A 28 4.09 -8.84 1.97
C GLU A 28 4.39 -7.54 2.72
N GLU A 29 4.88 -7.65 3.95
CA GLU A 29 5.19 -6.50 4.79
C GLU A 29 6.69 -6.22 4.78
N ILE A 30 7.05 -5.00 4.38
CA ILE A 30 8.43 -4.49 4.40
C ILE A 30 8.42 -3.15 5.13
N ASN A 31 8.98 -3.15 6.33
CA ASN A 31 8.92 -2.01 7.26
C ASN A 31 7.47 -1.60 7.57
N ASN A 32 7.09 -0.36 7.26
CA ASN A 32 5.74 0.18 7.47
C ASN A 32 4.87 0.09 6.20
N ILE A 33 5.31 -0.68 5.19
CA ILE A 33 4.62 -0.79 3.91
C ILE A 33 4.17 -2.23 3.71
N GLY A 34 2.87 -2.43 3.53
CA GLY A 34 2.28 -3.70 3.10
C GLY A 34 1.98 -3.67 1.61
N ILE A 35 2.57 -4.58 0.85
CA ILE A 35 2.28 -4.79 -0.57
C ILE A 35 1.29 -5.93 -0.70
N ARG A 36 0.15 -5.67 -1.35
CA ARG A 36 -0.89 -6.69 -1.59
C ARG A 36 -0.80 -7.22 -3.01
N LEU A 37 -0.69 -8.53 -3.15
CA LEU A 37 -0.59 -9.23 -4.43
C LEU A 37 -1.73 -10.24 -4.57
N ASP A 38 -2.32 -10.33 -5.75
CA ASP A 38 -3.27 -11.39 -6.09
C ASP A 38 -2.58 -12.76 -5.94
N GLU A 39 -3.16 -13.66 -5.16
CA GLU A 39 -2.53 -14.94 -4.81
C GLU A 39 -2.25 -15.85 -6.02
N LYS A 40 -2.99 -15.65 -7.12
CA LYS A 40 -2.93 -16.51 -8.31
C LYS A 40 -2.09 -15.89 -9.41
N THR A 41 -2.19 -14.58 -9.60
CA THR A 41 -1.52 -13.89 -10.72
C THR A 41 -0.28 -13.12 -10.30
N ASN A 42 -0.06 -12.93 -8.99
CA ASN A 42 0.97 -12.06 -8.44
C ASN A 42 0.85 -10.59 -8.87
N GLU A 43 -0.33 -10.18 -9.37
CA GLU A 43 -0.59 -8.79 -9.74
C GLU A 43 -0.76 -7.91 -8.50
N LEU A 44 -0.26 -6.68 -8.55
CA LEU A 44 -0.44 -5.70 -7.49
C LEU A 44 -1.91 -5.32 -7.32
N THR A 45 -2.48 -5.60 -6.15
CA THR A 45 -3.87 -5.28 -5.80
C THR A 45 -3.96 -4.13 -4.80
N GLY A 46 -2.89 -3.81 -4.08
CA GLY A 46 -2.85 -2.62 -3.23
C GLY A 46 -1.57 -2.40 -2.46
N ILE A 47 -1.51 -1.26 -1.79
CA ILE A 47 -0.43 -0.84 -0.91
C ILE A 47 -1.06 -0.25 0.36
N THR A 48 -0.51 -0.62 1.52
CA THR A 48 -0.83 -0.02 2.82
C THR A 48 0.42 0.65 3.35
N ILE A 49 0.36 1.92 3.75
CA ILE A 49 1.47 2.64 4.37
C ILE A 49 1.07 3.06 5.78
N ILE A 50 1.70 2.47 6.77
CA ILE A 50 1.51 2.77 8.20
C ILE A 50 2.42 3.94 8.58
N ASN A 51 1.97 4.81 9.49
CA ASN A 51 2.68 6.03 9.88
C ASN A 51 2.96 6.96 8.68
N PHE A 52 2.00 7.10 7.77
CA PHE A 52 2.18 7.81 6.50
C PHE A 52 2.66 9.25 6.69
N LEU A 53 2.01 10.02 7.58
CA LEU A 53 2.39 11.41 7.83
C LEU A 53 3.79 11.53 8.43
N LYS A 54 4.21 10.54 9.25
CA LYS A 54 5.57 10.50 9.80
C LYS A 54 6.61 10.29 8.71
N GLU A 55 6.34 9.40 7.75
CA GLU A 55 7.28 9.10 6.67
C GLU A 55 7.42 10.26 5.67
N ILE A 56 6.32 10.94 5.30
CA ILE A 56 6.40 12.11 4.41
C ILE A 56 7.08 13.32 5.07
N LYS A 57 6.90 13.52 6.39
CA LYS A 57 7.48 14.66 7.11
C LYS A 57 8.98 14.52 7.35
N LYS A 58 9.51 13.29 7.37
CA LYS A 58 10.95 13.06 7.55
C LYS A 58 11.79 13.55 6.36
N GLY A 59 11.20 13.89 5.21
CA GLY A 59 11.96 14.26 4.02
C GLY A 59 12.89 13.14 3.55
N ASN A 60 12.48 11.88 3.78
CA ASN A 60 13.30 10.70 3.53
C ASN A 60 13.53 10.47 2.04
N LYS A 61 14.65 9.80 1.73
CA LYS A 61 14.94 9.26 0.39
C LYS A 61 13.79 8.37 -0.10
N PRO A 62 13.60 8.21 -1.42
CA PRO A 62 12.63 7.27 -1.97
C PRO A 62 12.77 5.89 -1.32
N ILE A 63 11.65 5.31 -0.89
CA ILE A 63 11.63 3.92 -0.44
C ILE A 63 11.47 3.07 -1.70
N GLU A 64 12.54 2.41 -2.12
CA GLU A 64 12.53 1.47 -3.22
C GLU A 64 12.18 0.07 -2.68
N ILE A 65 11.09 -0.50 -3.19
CA ILE A 65 10.67 -1.86 -2.88
C ILE A 65 10.73 -2.66 -4.18
N SER A 66 11.51 -3.73 -4.18
CA SER A 66 11.51 -4.72 -5.26
C SER A 66 10.60 -5.87 -4.84
N VAL A 67 9.48 -6.00 -5.56
CA VAL A 67 8.50 -7.09 -5.48
C VAL A 67 8.49 -7.89 -6.76
#